data_AF-A0A932QJ93-F1
#
_entry.id   AF-A0A932QJ93-F1
#
_cell.length_a   1.000
_cell.length_b   1.000
_cell.length_c   1.000
_cell.angle_alpha   90.00
_cell.angle_beta   90.00
_cell.angle_gamma   90.00
#
_symmetry.space_group_name_H-M   'P 1'
#
loop_
_entity.id
_entity.type
_entity.pdbx_description
1 polymer ?
#
loop_
_entity_poly.entity_id
_entity_poly.type
_entity_poly.pdbx_seq_one_letter_code
_entity_poly.pdbx_strand_id
1 'polypeptide(L)'
;MSRTKSLALAFYLGAALAGAAIGISIDRLVVRAQPAWWDQMAMRKRVFDRLGLSPAQRDSASRIYDDRNHRQDSILAPLRPALDSVSSEARQRIAKLLTPQQQAIYDQMQRERQQALRQEKK
;
A
#
# COMPACT_ATOMS: atom_id res chain seq x y z
N MET A 1 28.34 13.49 31.35
CA MET A 1 27.22 12.60 30.98
C MET A 1 27.20 11.44 31.98
N SER A 2 26.14 11.28 32.79
CA SER A 2 26.08 10.21 33.80
C SER A 2 25.95 8.83 33.12
N ARG A 3 26.63 7.80 33.65
CA ARG A 3 26.67 6.42 33.11
C ARG A 3 25.28 5.84 32.80
N THR A 4 24.26 6.29 33.53
CA THR A 4 22.84 5.90 33.34
C THR A 4 22.26 6.41 32.03
N LYS A 5 22.65 7.62 31.58
CA LYS A 5 22.18 8.20 30.31
C LYS A 5 22.78 7.49 29.09
N SER A 6 24.04 7.06 29.19
CA SER A 6 24.70 6.26 28.15
C SER A 6 24.11 4.86 28.03
N LEU A 7 23.67 4.26 29.14
CA LEU A 7 23.07 2.92 29.13
C LEU A 7 21.65 2.94 28.53
N ALA A 8 20.85 3.96 28.88
CA ALA A 8 19.54 4.16 28.27
C ALA A 8 19.65 4.41 26.76
N LEU A 9 20.63 5.22 26.32
CA LEU A 9 20.87 5.49 24.91
C LEU A 9 21.25 4.21 24.15
N ALA A 10 22.12 3.37 24.71
CA ALA A 10 22.49 2.09 24.12
C ALA A 10 21.31 1.12 24.04
N PHE A 11 20.42 1.12 25.05
CA PHE A 11 19.23 0.29 25.07
C PHE A 11 18.22 0.71 23.99
N TYR A 12 17.97 2.01 23.83
CA TYR A 12 17.11 2.53 22.76
C TYR A 12 17.69 2.27 21.36
N LEU A 13 19.01 2.40 21.21
CA LEU A 13 19.69 2.03 19.96
C LEU A 13 19.55 0.54 19.65
N GLY A 14 19.71 -0.33 20.65
CA GLY A 14 19.51 -1.77 20.50
C GLY A 14 18.07 -2.12 20.10
N ALA A 15 17.08 -1.52 20.76
CA ALA A 15 15.67 -1.73 20.44
C ALA A 15 15.29 -1.20 19.05
N ALA A 16 15.84 -0.04 18.64
CA ALA A 16 15.60 0.53 17.31
C ALA A 16 16.20 -0.35 16.20
N LEU A 17 17.41 -0.86 16.39
CA LEU A 17 18.06 -1.77 15.44
C LEU A 17 17.33 -3.12 15.35
N ALA A 18 16.86 -3.66 16.48
CA ALA A 18 16.04 -4.86 16.50
C ALA A 18 14.70 -4.65 15.77
N GLY A 19 14.03 -3.52 15.99
CA GLY A 19 12.81 -3.14 15.28
C GLY A 19 13.02 -2.98 13.78
N ALA A 20 14.13 -2.38 13.34
CA ALA A 20 14.48 -2.22 11.93
C ALA A 20 14.73 -3.58 11.23
N ALA A 21 15.44 -4.50 11.90
CA ALA A 21 15.70 -5.84 11.36
C ALA A 21 14.41 -6.68 11.21
N ILE A 22 13.47 -6.54 12.16
CA ILE A 22 12.15 -7.19 12.09
C ILE A 22 11.33 -6.60 10.93
N GLY A 23 11.34 -5.28 10.74
CA GLY A 23 10.65 -4.62 9.63
C GLY A 23 11.14 -5.07 8.25
N ILE A 24 12.46 -5.18 8.05
CA ILE A 24 13.07 -5.64 6.79
C ILE A 24 12.73 -7.10 6.49
N SER A 25 12.56 -7.93 7.53
CA SER A 25 12.27 -9.37 7.38
C SER A 25 10.78 -9.63 7.06
N ILE A 26 9.88 -8.77 7.55
CA ILE A 26 8.45 -8.84 7.23
C ILE A 26 8.19 -8.41 5.78
N ASP A 27 8.90 -7.40 5.28
CA ASP A 27 8.70 -6.85 3.93
C ASP A 27 8.92 -7.89 2.82
N ARG A 28 9.92 -8.77 2.95
CA ARG A 28 10.17 -9.84 1.97
C ARG A 28 9.13 -10.96 1.96
N LEU A 29 8.44 -11.19 3.08
CA LEU A 29 7.37 -12.18 3.17
C LEU A 29 6.02 -11.60 2.73
N VAL A 30 5.78 -10.32 3.00
CA VAL A 30 4.54 -9.62 2.64
C VAL A 30 4.46 -9.30 1.14
N VAL A 31 5.57 -8.92 0.49
CA VAL A 31 5.59 -8.66 -0.97
C VAL A 31 5.29 -9.92 -1.78
N ARG A 32 5.64 -11.12 -1.29
CA ARG A 32 5.31 -12.40 -1.94
C ARG A 32 3.89 -12.88 -1.66
N ALA A 33 3.21 -12.26 -0.71
CA ALA A 33 1.84 -12.53 -0.31
C ALA A 33 0.90 -11.37 -0.68
N GLN A 34 1.17 -10.67 -1.79
CA GLN A 34 0.19 -9.80 -2.46
C GLN A 34 -1.07 -10.63 -2.71
N PRO A 35 -2.15 -10.45 -1.94
CA PRO A 35 -3.18 -11.46 -1.92
C PRO A 35 -4.08 -11.23 -3.15
N ALA A 36 -4.61 -12.32 -3.72
CA ALA A 36 -5.22 -12.38 -5.06
C ALA A 36 -6.46 -11.47 -5.33
N TRP A 37 -6.82 -10.60 -4.38
CA TRP A 37 -7.82 -9.53 -4.51
C TRP A 37 -7.24 -8.26 -5.15
N TRP A 38 -5.91 -8.15 -5.26
CA TRP A 38 -5.24 -6.99 -5.86
C TRP A 38 -5.26 -6.99 -7.39
N ASP A 39 -5.24 -8.17 -8.01
CA ASP A 39 -5.37 -8.32 -9.47
C ASP A 39 -6.84 -8.55 -9.84
N GLN A 40 -7.51 -7.49 -10.29
CA GLN A 40 -8.91 -7.54 -10.72
C GLN A 40 -9.13 -8.55 -11.85
N MET A 41 -8.17 -8.73 -12.77
CA MET A 41 -8.28 -9.69 -13.86
C MET A 41 -8.16 -11.13 -13.34
N ALA A 42 -7.19 -11.39 -12.47
CA ALA A 42 -7.05 -12.71 -11.84
C ALA A 42 -8.28 -13.09 -10.99
N MET A 43 -8.87 -12.13 -10.27
CA MET A 43 -10.08 -12.35 -9.49
C MET A 43 -11.28 -12.65 -10.40
N ARG A 44 -11.51 -11.83 -11.45
CA ARG A 44 -12.58 -12.08 -12.43
C ARG A 44 -12.44 -13.46 -13.07
N LYS A 45 -11.23 -13.82 -13.51
CA LYS A 45 -10.94 -15.14 -14.08
C LYS A 45 -11.28 -16.26 -13.10
N ARG A 46 -10.85 -16.14 -11.84
CA ARG A 46 -11.15 -17.12 -10.78
C ARG A 46 -12.66 -17.29 -10.57
N VAL A 47 -13.41 -16.19 -10.55
CA VAL A 47 -14.87 -16.22 -10.42
C VAL A 47 -15.50 -16.94 -11.63
N PHE A 48 -15.09 -16.59 -12.84
CA PHE A 48 -15.63 -17.20 -14.06
C PHE A 48 -15.34 -18.70 -14.13
N ASP A 49 -14.13 -19.10 -13.77
CA ASP A 49 -13.71 -20.50 -13.74
C ASP A 49 -14.49 -21.27 -12.66
N ARG A 50 -14.63 -20.72 -11.45
CA ARG A 50 -15.32 -21.38 -10.34
C ARG A 50 -16.83 -21.50 -10.55
N LEU A 51 -17.44 -20.59 -11.29
CA LEU A 51 -18.85 -20.64 -11.67
C LEU A 51 -19.09 -21.47 -12.95
N GLY A 52 -18.04 -21.94 -13.61
CA GLY A 52 -18.16 -22.74 -14.84
C GLY A 52 -18.82 -21.98 -15.99
N LEU A 53 -18.59 -20.66 -16.09
CA LEU A 53 -19.26 -19.83 -17.10
C LEU A 53 -18.85 -20.23 -18.52
N SER A 54 -19.84 -20.34 -19.40
CA SER A 54 -19.63 -20.51 -20.85
C SER A 54 -18.97 -19.28 -21.48
N PRO A 55 -18.39 -19.37 -22.69
CA PRO A 55 -17.78 -18.22 -23.37
C PRO A 55 -18.74 -17.01 -23.48
N ALA A 56 -19.99 -17.24 -23.92
CA ALA A 56 -20.98 -16.18 -24.04
C ALA A 56 -21.35 -15.53 -22.68
N GLN A 57 -21.38 -16.32 -21.60
CA GLN A 57 -21.60 -15.82 -20.25
C GLN A 57 -20.40 -15.01 -19.74
N ARG A 58 -19.17 -15.44 -20.03
CA ARG A 58 -17.95 -14.70 -19.69
C ARG A 58 -17.89 -13.35 -20.40
N ASP A 59 -18.26 -13.30 -21.68
CA ASP A 59 -18.32 -12.04 -22.44
C ASP A 59 -19.33 -11.07 -21.82
N SER A 60 -20.52 -11.59 -21.49
CA SER A 60 -21.59 -10.81 -20.88
C SER A 60 -21.20 -10.30 -19.48
N ALA A 61 -20.62 -11.17 -18.65
CA ALA A 61 -20.14 -10.81 -17.32
C ALA A 61 -19.00 -9.78 -17.37
N SER A 62 -18.07 -9.92 -18.33
CA SER A 62 -16.96 -8.97 -18.51
C SER A 62 -17.47 -7.56 -18.79
N ARG A 63 -18.45 -7.42 -19.69
CA ARG A 63 -19.08 -6.11 -19.98
C ARG A 63 -19.74 -5.50 -18.75
N ILE A 64 -20.41 -6.31 -17.92
CA ILE A 64 -21.02 -5.83 -16.67
C ILE A 64 -19.96 -5.29 -15.72
N TYR A 65 -18.85 -6.00 -15.55
CA TYR A 65 -17.76 -5.52 -14.70
C TYR A 65 -17.12 -4.24 -15.25
N ASP A 66 -16.97 -4.11 -16.57
CA ASP A 66 -16.38 -2.93 -17.19
C ASP A 66 -17.29 -1.71 -17.07
N ASP A 67 -18.60 -1.85 -17.33
CA ASP A 67 -19.59 -0.78 -17.08
C ASP A 67 -19.59 -0.37 -15.61
N ARG A 68 -19.56 -1.34 -14.68
CA ARG A 68 -19.48 -1.06 -13.24
C ARG A 68 -18.22 -0.28 -12.88
N ASN A 69 -17.06 -0.69 -13.39
CA ASN A 69 -15.79 -0.01 -13.13
C ASN A 69 -15.82 1.42 -13.69
N HIS A 70 -16.33 1.60 -14.91
CA HIS A 70 -16.45 2.91 -15.53
C HIS A 70 -17.37 3.86 -14.74
N ARG A 71 -18.51 3.37 -14.24
CA ARG A 71 -19.41 4.15 -13.38
C ARG A 71 -18.75 4.53 -12.06
N GLN A 72 -18.04 3.59 -11.43
CA GLN A 72 -17.29 3.88 -10.21
C GLN A 72 -16.23 4.96 -10.46
N ASP A 73 -15.46 4.85 -11.55
CA ASP A 73 -14.48 5.86 -11.92
C ASP A 73 -15.11 7.22 -12.18
N SER A 74 -16.28 7.26 -12.84
CA SER A 74 -16.99 8.52 -13.11
C SER A 74 -17.48 9.20 -11.83
N ILE A 75 -17.90 8.42 -10.82
CA ILE A 75 -18.30 8.93 -9.50
C ILE A 75 -17.08 9.43 -8.71
N LEU A 76 -15.97 8.69 -8.75
CA LEU A 76 -14.79 9.00 -7.95
C LEU A 76 -13.90 10.08 -8.57
N ALA A 77 -13.83 10.16 -9.91
CA ALA A 77 -12.99 11.11 -10.64
C ALA A 77 -13.08 12.55 -10.12
N PRO A 78 -14.28 13.16 -9.92
CA PRO A 78 -14.38 14.52 -9.40
C PRO A 78 -13.94 14.63 -7.92
N LEU A 79 -14.00 13.54 -7.16
CA LEU A 79 -13.61 13.52 -5.73
C LEU A 79 -12.12 13.27 -5.52
N ARG A 80 -11.41 12.70 -6.51
CA ARG A 80 -9.97 12.37 -6.41
C ARG A 80 -9.12 13.53 -5.90
N PRO A 81 -9.23 14.78 -6.42
CA PRO A 81 -8.41 15.89 -5.93
C PRO A 81 -8.65 16.22 -4.45
N ALA A 82 -9.90 16.12 -3.99
CA ALA A 82 -10.24 16.37 -2.59
C ALA A 82 -9.68 15.28 -1.67
N LEU A 83 -9.80 14.01 -2.07
CA LEU A 83 -9.23 12.88 -1.33
C LEU A 83 -7.70 12.93 -1.28
N ASP A 84 -7.05 13.34 -2.38
CA ASP A 84 -5.61 13.52 -2.47
C ASP A 84 -5.14 14.66 -1.55
N SER A 85 -5.91 15.75 -1.48
CA SER A 85 -5.65 16.87 -0.58
C SER A 85 -5.71 16.45 0.89
N VAL A 86 -6.78 15.77 1.31
CA VAL A 86 -6.92 15.24 2.68
C VAL A 86 -5.76 14.31 3.02
N SER A 87 -5.39 13.43 2.09
CA SER A 87 -4.26 12.51 2.27
C SER A 87 -2.92 13.24 2.35
N SER A 88 -2.74 14.33 1.61
CA SER A 88 -1.55 15.18 1.67
C SER A 88 -1.44 15.91 3.00
N GLU A 89 -2.52 16.52 3.48
CA GLU A 89 -2.57 17.20 4.77
C GLU A 89 -2.24 16.24 5.91
N ALA A 90 -2.85 15.05 5.92
CA ALA A 90 -2.58 14.02 6.92
C ALA A 90 -1.09 13.63 6.93
N ARG A 91 -0.48 13.43 5.75
CA ARG A 91 0.96 13.12 5.63
C ARG A 91 1.84 14.23 6.21
N GLN A 92 1.53 15.49 5.91
CA GLN A 92 2.28 16.63 6.46
C GLN A 92 2.15 16.72 7.98
N ARG A 93 0.96 16.47 8.52
CA ARG A 93 0.71 16.48 9.97
C ARG A 93 1.45 15.34 10.66
N ILE A 94 1.46 14.15 10.07
CA ILE A 94 2.23 13.01 10.57
C ILE A 94 3.73 13.33 10.57
N ALA A 95 4.26 13.86 9.47
CA ALA A 95 5.68 14.20 9.34
C ALA A 95 6.17 15.16 10.45
N LYS A 96 5.34 16.12 10.87
CA LYS A 96 5.66 17.05 11.97
C LYS A 96 5.84 16.38 13.34
N LEU A 97 5.31 15.16 13.52
CA LEU A 97 5.43 14.41 14.77
C LEU A 97 6.68 13.53 14.81
N LEU A 98 7.37 13.37 13.68
CA LEU A 98 8.47 12.41 13.54
C LEU A 98 9.80 13.02 13.94
N THR A 99 10.66 12.19 14.51
CA THR A 99 12.09 12.54 14.65
C THR A 99 12.77 12.52 13.28
N PRO A 100 13.94 13.15 13.10
CA PRO A 100 14.66 13.12 11.82
C PRO A 100 14.95 11.70 11.30
N GLN A 101 15.23 10.76 12.20
CA GLN A 101 15.48 9.36 11.84
C GLN A 101 14.20 8.65 11.39
N GLN A 102 13.06 8.91 12.06
CA GLN A 102 11.76 8.37 11.67
C GLN A 102 11.27 8.98 10.34
N GLN A 103 11.56 10.27 10.11
CA GLN A 103 11.24 10.94 8.86
C GLN A 103 11.94 10.26 7.67
N ALA A 104 13.22 9.89 7.82
CA ALA A 104 13.96 9.20 6.76
C ALA A 104 13.33 7.84 6.39
N ILE A 105 12.87 7.08 7.39
CA ILE A 105 12.13 5.82 7.18
C ILE A 105 10.78 6.10 6.52
N TYR A 106 10.06 7.11 6.99
CA TYR A 106 8.76 7.49 6.46
C TYR A 106 8.84 7.89 4.98
N ASP A 107 9.82 8.71 4.61
CA ASP A 107 10.04 9.14 3.23
C ASP A 107 10.40 7.97 2.33
N GLN A 108 11.15 6.98 2.84
CA GLN A 108 11.45 5.75 2.11
C GLN A 108 10.18 4.95 1.80
N MET A 109 9.31 4.75 2.81
CA MET A 109 8.02 4.08 2.60
C MET A 109 7.14 4.81 1.57
N GLN A 110 7.15 6.15 1.57
CA GLN A 110 6.40 6.93 0.57
C GLN A 110 6.96 6.73 -0.85
N ARG A 111 8.29 6.69 -1.01
CA ARG A 111 8.94 6.45 -2.32
C ARG A 111 8.63 5.06 -2.87
N GLU A 112 8.70 4.03 -2.03
CA GLU A 112 8.38 2.66 -2.40
C GLU A 112 6.94 2.53 -2.86
N ARG A 113 5.99 3.13 -2.12
CA ARG A 113 4.58 3.18 -2.52
C ARG A 113 4.39 3.86 -3.89
N GLN A 114 5.06 4.99 -4.13
CA GLN A 114 4.99 5.67 -5.43
C GLN A 114 5.63 4.88 -6.58
N GLN A 115 6.64 4.06 -6.30
CA GLN A 115 7.25 3.18 -7.30
C GLN A 115 6.30 2.02 -7.63
N ALA A 116 5.69 1.39 -6.64
CA ALA A 116 4.68 0.35 -6.84
C ALA A 116 3.52 0.84 -7.72
N LEU A 117 2.94 2.00 -7.40
CA LEU A 117 1.87 2.62 -8.20
C LEU A 117 2.28 2.94 -9.65
N ARG A 118 3.56 3.26 -9.88
CA ARG A 118 4.08 3.53 -11.23
C ARG A 118 4.32 2.25 -12.03
N GLN A 119 4.69 1.17 -11.37
CA GLN A 119 4.83 -0.13 -12.01
C GLN A 119 3.47 -0.72 -12.40
N GLU A 120 2.43 -0.49 -11.61
CA GLU A 120 1.05 -0.91 -11.95
C GLU A 120 0.44 -0.18 -13.15
N LYS A 121 0.93 1.02 -13.49
CA LYS A 121 0.44 1.82 -14.63
C LYS A 121 1.18 1.58 -15.95
N LYS A 122 2.24 0.77 -15.94
CA LYS A 122 3.02 0.41 -17.13
C LYS A 122 2.61 -0.97 -17.64
#